data_AF-A0AAV6FKN9-F1
#
_entry.id   AF-A0AAV6FKN9-F1
#
_cell.length_a   1.000
_cell.length_b   1.000
_cell.length_c   1.000
_cell.angle_alpha   90.00
_cell.angle_beta   90.00
_cell.angle_gamma   90.00
#
_symmetry.space_group_name_H-M   'P 1'
#
loop_
_entity.id
_entity.type
_entity.pdbx_description
1 polymer ?
#
loop_
_entity_poly.entity_id
_entity_poly.type
_entity_poly.pdbx_seq_one_letter_code
_entity_poly.pdbx_strand_id
1 'polypeptide(L)'
;MLLLQFEDDVVDICLKLLDMNPKCLKDAAMDFSARCNPIYVGRVVSAMINADGDRGILAGKWKPNGSQYTGGVAPTHWDDSVDILRHWRDSSYSPVKYGQCWVYAAVMCTVMRCLGIPCRVVTNFQSAHDTDKSLTIDKYCSDDGVQTKQSHDSVWNFHVWVEGWMKHPDLAAGSTYDGWQVLDPTPQEKSTGVYCCGPCPVKAILEGHTDLKYDGRSGLQRERRVFEEAVRRGNRTPFCGGAILPPTQTPTQTTQTPEVKLQITQTSMPINGRDLEMSLSLRSEHVTPRELSVRLVAQAMRYTGVADSQVWSDSENVRLQPRQEHKIPIRIPYYMYSTKMLDNNSLKISALVRDKQRPGEAYFTDEDFVLQSPKLTIEVSQRLYREIDR
;
A
#
# COMPACT_ATOMS: atom_id res chain seq x y z
N MET A 1 -8.09 -11.96 -5.70
CA MET A 1 -7.46 -12.89 -6.66
C MET A 1 -7.48 -14.29 -6.11
N LEU A 2 -7.96 -15.23 -6.90
CA LEU A 2 -7.81 -16.67 -6.68
C LEU A 2 -6.33 -17.04 -6.91
N LEU A 3 -5.83 -18.03 -6.17
CA LEU A 3 -4.43 -18.46 -6.25
C LEU A 3 -4.25 -19.75 -7.05
N LEU A 4 -5.24 -20.65 -6.99
CA LEU A 4 -5.40 -21.87 -7.81
C LEU A 4 -4.11 -22.65 -8.12
N GLN A 5 -3.20 -22.79 -7.16
CA GLN A 5 -1.86 -23.35 -7.41
C GLN A 5 -1.82 -24.84 -7.79
N PHE A 6 -2.98 -25.52 -7.79
CA PHE A 6 -3.12 -26.94 -8.10
C PHE A 6 -3.80 -27.20 -9.45
N GLU A 7 -4.07 -26.16 -10.24
CA GLU A 7 -4.50 -26.31 -11.63
C GLU A 7 -3.42 -27.02 -12.46
N ASP A 8 -3.83 -27.89 -13.37
CA ASP A 8 -3.00 -28.92 -14.01
C ASP A 8 -1.66 -28.42 -14.59
N ASP A 9 -1.64 -27.20 -15.13
CA ASP A 9 -0.51 -26.63 -15.85
C ASP A 9 0.37 -25.69 -15.01
N VAL A 10 -0.02 -25.38 -13.77
CA VAL A 10 0.64 -24.36 -12.95
C VAL A 10 2.03 -24.82 -12.51
N VAL A 11 2.20 -26.10 -12.18
CA VAL A 11 3.49 -26.67 -11.76
C VAL A 11 4.54 -26.51 -12.86
N ASP A 12 4.19 -26.86 -14.10
CA ASP A 12 5.09 -26.76 -15.24
C ASP A 12 5.46 -25.30 -15.53
N ILE A 13 4.49 -24.37 -15.42
CA ILE A 13 4.77 -22.93 -15.60
C ILE A 13 5.70 -22.42 -14.49
N CYS A 14 5.51 -22.84 -13.23
CA CYS A 14 6.35 -22.44 -12.11
C CYS A 14 7.80 -22.97 -12.24
N LEU A 15 7.96 -24.21 -12.70
CA LEU A 15 9.29 -24.77 -12.99
C LEU A 15 9.95 -24.03 -14.15
N LYS A 16 9.18 -23.72 -15.20
CA LYS A 16 9.66 -22.96 -16.34
C LYS A 16 10.08 -21.53 -15.97
N LEU A 17 9.41 -20.89 -15.02
CA LEU A 17 9.83 -19.62 -14.44
C LEU A 17 11.24 -19.69 -13.85
N LEU A 18 11.55 -20.76 -13.11
CA LEU A 18 12.89 -20.95 -12.57
C LEU A 18 13.91 -21.13 -13.70
N ASP A 19 13.58 -21.85 -14.77
CA ASP A 19 14.50 -22.05 -15.91
C ASP A 19 14.76 -20.78 -16.73
N MET A 20 13.79 -19.86 -16.75
CA MET A 20 13.90 -18.60 -17.49
C MET A 20 14.67 -17.52 -16.72
N ASN A 21 15.09 -17.79 -15.48
CA ASN A 21 15.78 -16.80 -14.66
C ASN A 21 17.22 -16.53 -15.16
N PRO A 22 17.72 -15.28 -15.06
CA PRO A 22 19.04 -14.91 -15.59
C PRO A 22 20.21 -15.77 -15.08
N LYS A 23 20.14 -16.29 -13.85
CA LYS A 23 21.19 -17.15 -13.27
C LYS A 23 21.19 -18.52 -13.95
N CYS A 24 20.02 -19.11 -14.19
CA CYS A 24 19.89 -20.36 -14.93
C CYS A 24 20.36 -20.23 -16.39
N LEU A 25 20.03 -19.11 -17.04
CA LEU A 25 20.46 -18.86 -18.42
C LEU A 25 21.98 -18.67 -18.55
N LYS A 26 22.63 -18.21 -17.48
CA LYS A 26 24.09 -18.03 -17.42
C LYS A 26 24.81 -19.33 -17.05
N ASP A 27 24.32 -20.05 -16.04
CA ASP A 27 24.89 -21.31 -15.56
C ASP A 27 23.78 -22.19 -14.95
N ALA A 28 23.22 -23.07 -15.78
CA ALA A 28 22.12 -23.95 -15.39
C ALA A 28 22.54 -24.96 -14.31
N ALA A 29 23.77 -25.47 -14.35
CA ALA A 29 24.23 -26.47 -13.38
C ALA A 29 24.33 -25.86 -11.97
N MET A 30 24.88 -24.65 -11.87
CA MET A 30 24.94 -23.93 -10.61
C MET A 30 23.54 -23.54 -10.11
N ASP A 31 22.66 -23.06 -11.00
CA ASP A 31 21.29 -22.70 -10.63
C ASP A 31 20.50 -23.92 -10.12
N PHE A 32 20.53 -25.05 -10.83
CA PHE A 32 19.85 -26.28 -10.41
C PHE A 32 20.33 -26.77 -9.04
N SER A 33 21.65 -26.71 -8.79
CA SER A 33 22.20 -27.06 -7.47
C SER A 33 21.72 -26.12 -6.36
N ALA A 34 21.50 -24.83 -6.66
CA ALA A 34 21.07 -23.82 -5.69
C ALA A 34 19.57 -23.89 -5.37
N ARG A 35 18.74 -24.52 -6.21
CA ARG A 35 17.29 -24.68 -6.01
C ARG A 35 16.91 -25.53 -4.79
N CYS A 36 17.88 -26.21 -4.15
CA CYS A 36 17.66 -26.88 -2.87
C CYS A 36 17.48 -25.91 -1.68
N ASN A 37 17.80 -24.62 -1.88
CA ASN A 37 17.72 -23.59 -0.84
C ASN A 37 16.46 -22.71 -1.03
N PRO A 38 15.50 -22.70 -0.08
CA PRO A 38 14.28 -21.89 -0.20
C PRO A 38 14.57 -20.38 -0.19
N ILE A 39 15.67 -19.93 0.42
CA ILE A 39 16.12 -18.53 0.39
C ILE A 39 16.47 -18.13 -1.05
N TYR A 40 17.23 -19.00 -1.73
CA TYR A 40 17.61 -18.80 -3.13
C TYR A 40 16.38 -18.80 -4.03
N VAL A 41 15.53 -19.81 -3.91
CA VAL A 41 14.29 -19.94 -4.71
C VAL A 41 13.40 -18.73 -4.49
N GLY A 42 13.14 -18.31 -3.25
CA GLY A 42 12.32 -17.14 -2.95
C GLY A 42 12.86 -15.86 -3.58
N ARG A 43 14.18 -15.67 -3.59
CA ARG A 43 14.82 -14.51 -4.21
C ARG A 43 14.76 -14.54 -5.75
N VAL A 44 14.92 -15.72 -6.35
CA VAL A 44 14.73 -15.90 -7.81
C VAL A 44 13.29 -15.61 -8.20
N VAL A 45 12.32 -16.16 -7.46
CA VAL A 45 10.90 -15.94 -7.71
C VAL A 45 10.57 -14.45 -7.58
N SER A 46 10.95 -13.78 -6.49
CA SER A 46 10.74 -12.33 -6.29
C SER A 46 11.22 -11.49 -7.48
N ALA A 47 12.42 -11.79 -8.00
CA ALA A 47 12.97 -11.13 -9.19
C ALA A 47 12.16 -11.45 -10.46
N MET A 48 11.75 -12.70 -10.65
CA MET A 48 11.06 -13.14 -11.86
C MET A 48 9.57 -12.77 -11.93
N ILE A 49 8.93 -12.40 -10.81
CA ILE A 49 7.53 -11.93 -10.88
C ILE A 49 7.45 -10.59 -11.60
N ASN A 50 8.41 -9.68 -11.42
CA ASN A 50 8.44 -8.40 -12.13
C ASN A 50 9.34 -8.43 -13.36
N ALA A 51 8.91 -7.74 -14.43
CA ALA A 51 9.64 -7.69 -15.69
C ALA A 51 10.58 -6.48 -15.80
N ASP A 52 10.77 -5.71 -14.73
CA ASP A 52 11.66 -4.55 -14.77
C ASP A 52 13.11 -5.05 -14.68
N GLY A 53 13.85 -4.92 -15.77
CA GLY A 53 15.26 -5.31 -15.85
C GLY A 53 15.53 -6.72 -16.39
N ASP A 54 14.53 -7.60 -16.46
CA ASP A 54 14.64 -9.00 -16.91
C ASP A 54 13.37 -9.51 -17.64
N ARG A 55 13.35 -10.77 -18.08
CA ARG A 55 12.19 -11.43 -18.72
C ARG A 55 11.19 -12.00 -17.70
N GLY A 56 10.77 -11.18 -16.74
CA GLY A 56 9.81 -11.58 -15.70
C GLY A 56 8.36 -11.68 -16.17
N ILE A 57 7.45 -12.06 -15.26
CA ILE A 57 6.04 -12.32 -15.59
C ILE A 57 5.27 -11.03 -15.87
N LEU A 58 5.33 -10.03 -14.98
CA LEU A 58 4.41 -8.89 -15.00
C LEU A 58 5.11 -7.56 -15.25
N ALA A 59 4.60 -6.82 -16.24
CA ALA A 59 4.99 -5.43 -16.50
C ALA A 59 4.15 -4.46 -15.65
N GLY A 60 4.81 -3.55 -14.94
CA GLY A 60 4.17 -2.64 -14.01
C GLY A 60 3.57 -1.41 -14.68
N LYS A 61 2.42 -0.92 -14.20
CA LYS A 61 1.89 0.39 -14.62
C LYS A 61 1.05 1.05 -13.52
N TRP A 62 1.55 2.17 -13.01
CA TRP A 62 0.91 2.98 -11.96
C TRP A 62 0.38 4.34 -12.44
N LYS A 63 0.89 4.85 -13.57
CA LYS A 63 0.46 6.10 -14.20
C LYS A 63 -0.09 5.81 -15.61
N PRO A 64 -1.39 5.95 -15.88
CA PRO A 64 -1.89 6.04 -17.23
C PRO A 64 -1.60 7.45 -17.77
N ASN A 65 -0.57 7.61 -18.61
CA ASN A 65 -0.25 8.88 -19.27
C ASN A 65 -1.27 9.19 -20.39
N GLY A 66 -2.53 9.39 -20.04
CA GLY A 66 -3.61 9.68 -21.01
C GLY A 66 -4.08 8.49 -21.85
N SER A 67 -3.39 7.34 -21.81
CA SER A 67 -3.83 6.07 -22.39
C SER A 67 -4.08 5.04 -21.28
N GLN A 68 -5.36 4.83 -20.96
CA GLN A 68 -5.84 3.81 -20.04
C GLN A 68 -5.26 2.46 -20.44
N TYR A 69 -4.38 1.88 -19.61
CA TYR A 69 -3.81 0.52 -19.68
C TYR A 69 -3.70 -0.11 -21.08
N THR A 70 -3.36 0.68 -22.11
CA THR A 70 -3.50 0.27 -23.51
C THR A 70 -2.49 -0.82 -23.85
N GLY A 71 -2.93 -1.86 -24.55
CA GLY A 71 -2.10 -3.03 -24.87
C GLY A 71 -1.93 -4.01 -23.71
N GLY A 72 -2.80 -3.93 -22.69
CA GLY A 72 -2.83 -4.87 -21.57
C GLY A 72 -4.16 -4.82 -20.81
N VAL A 73 -4.20 -5.54 -19.69
CA VAL A 73 -5.33 -5.60 -18.76
C VAL A 73 -5.08 -4.62 -17.60
N ALA A 74 -6.12 -3.92 -17.16
CA ALA A 74 -6.03 -3.05 -15.99
C ALA A 74 -5.79 -3.90 -14.73
N PRO A 75 -4.84 -3.53 -13.84
CA PRO A 75 -4.47 -4.32 -12.67
C PRO A 75 -5.63 -4.68 -11.71
N THR A 76 -6.70 -3.89 -11.70
CA THR A 76 -7.91 -4.11 -10.91
C THR A 76 -8.86 -5.16 -11.47
N HIS A 77 -8.69 -5.56 -12.74
CA HIS A 77 -9.55 -6.55 -13.42
C HIS A 77 -9.05 -7.98 -13.24
N TRP A 78 -7.83 -8.18 -12.73
CA TRP A 78 -7.34 -9.51 -12.42
C TRP A 78 -8.08 -10.10 -11.21
N ASP A 79 -8.73 -11.22 -11.41
CA ASP A 79 -9.42 -12.02 -10.39
C ASP A 79 -8.74 -13.37 -10.15
N ASP A 80 -7.83 -13.81 -11.02
CA ASP A 80 -7.05 -15.05 -10.92
C ASP A 80 -5.57 -14.85 -11.28
N SER A 81 -4.67 -15.47 -10.52
CA SER A 81 -3.23 -15.50 -10.83
C SER A 81 -2.85 -16.54 -11.87
N VAL A 82 -3.62 -17.62 -12.04
CA VAL A 82 -3.31 -18.68 -13.01
C VAL A 82 -3.50 -18.18 -14.44
N ASP A 83 -4.54 -17.40 -14.70
CA ASP A 83 -4.71 -16.72 -16.00
C ASP A 83 -3.52 -15.83 -16.39
N ILE A 84 -2.87 -15.17 -15.43
CA ILE A 84 -1.64 -14.39 -15.67
C ILE A 84 -0.48 -15.32 -16.04
N LEU A 85 -0.31 -16.42 -15.31
CA LEU A 85 0.74 -17.42 -15.57
C LEU A 85 0.57 -18.08 -16.94
N ARG A 86 -0.68 -18.43 -17.31
CA ARG A 86 -1.03 -18.98 -18.63
C ARG A 86 -0.77 -17.98 -19.74
N HIS A 87 -1.19 -16.72 -19.59
CA HIS A 87 -0.87 -15.67 -20.55
C HIS A 87 0.63 -15.48 -20.74
N TRP A 88 1.42 -15.53 -19.66
CA TRP A 88 2.87 -15.45 -19.75
C TRP A 88 3.44 -16.61 -20.57
N ARG A 89 3.02 -17.86 -20.28
CA ARG A 89 3.43 -19.04 -21.06
C ARG A 89 3.05 -18.91 -22.53
N ASP A 90 1.80 -18.59 -22.82
CA ASP A 90 1.23 -18.62 -24.17
C ASP A 90 1.79 -17.47 -25.05
N SER A 91 2.24 -16.38 -24.42
CA SER A 91 2.95 -15.27 -25.08
C SER A 91 4.45 -15.52 -25.27
N SER A 92 4.87 -16.80 -25.28
CA SER A 92 6.28 -17.20 -25.36
C SER A 92 7.14 -16.57 -24.26
N TYR A 93 6.60 -16.53 -23.04
CA TYR A 93 7.26 -15.99 -21.85
C TYR A 93 7.53 -14.47 -21.93
N SER A 94 6.64 -13.74 -22.61
CA SER A 94 6.70 -12.28 -22.68
C SER A 94 5.97 -11.64 -21.50
N PRO A 95 6.43 -10.49 -20.98
CA PRO A 95 5.78 -9.83 -19.85
C PRO A 95 4.29 -9.52 -20.08
N VAL A 96 3.45 -9.98 -19.17
CA VAL A 96 2.00 -9.73 -19.13
C VAL A 96 1.76 -8.32 -18.62
N LYS A 97 0.96 -7.56 -19.37
CA LYS A 97 0.59 -6.18 -19.07
C LYS A 97 -0.83 -6.16 -18.49
N TYR A 98 -1.13 -5.57 -17.35
CA TYR A 98 -0.25 -4.89 -16.38
C TYR A 98 -0.47 -5.40 -14.96
N GLY A 99 0.54 -5.21 -14.10
CA GLY A 99 0.50 -5.53 -12.67
C GLY A 99 0.66 -4.30 -11.76
N GLN A 100 0.15 -4.43 -10.53
CA GLN A 100 0.39 -3.55 -9.38
C GLN A 100 0.66 -4.42 -8.14
N CYS A 101 1.04 -3.83 -6.99
CA CYS A 101 1.64 -4.58 -5.88
C CYS A 101 0.83 -5.82 -5.42
N TRP A 102 -0.50 -5.73 -5.34
CA TRP A 102 -1.33 -6.89 -4.98
C TRP A 102 -1.34 -7.99 -6.04
N VAL A 103 -1.25 -7.63 -7.33
CA VAL A 103 -1.16 -8.59 -8.44
C VAL A 103 0.18 -9.31 -8.38
N TYR A 104 1.27 -8.56 -8.17
CA TYR A 104 2.60 -9.14 -7.98
C TYR A 104 2.62 -10.11 -6.79
N ALA A 105 2.12 -9.69 -5.63
CA ALA A 105 2.09 -10.51 -4.43
C ALA A 105 1.22 -11.77 -4.60
N ALA A 106 0.07 -11.66 -5.27
CA ALA A 106 -0.80 -12.81 -5.51
C ALA A 106 -0.16 -13.84 -6.46
N VAL A 107 0.42 -13.41 -7.59
CA VAL A 107 1.18 -14.30 -8.50
C VAL A 107 2.37 -14.92 -7.77
N MET A 108 3.12 -14.13 -6.99
CA MET A 108 4.22 -14.66 -6.19
C MET A 108 3.75 -15.74 -5.20
N CYS A 109 2.64 -15.49 -4.49
CA CYS A 109 2.09 -16.44 -3.52
C CYS A 109 1.67 -17.75 -4.20
N THR A 110 1.05 -17.69 -5.39
CA THR A 110 0.74 -18.88 -6.19
C THR A 110 1.99 -19.67 -6.52
N VAL A 111 3.02 -19.02 -7.06
CA VAL A 111 4.28 -19.69 -7.45
C VAL A 111 4.97 -20.30 -6.23
N MET A 112 5.10 -19.56 -5.14
CA MET A 112 5.75 -20.03 -3.91
C MET A 112 5.02 -21.25 -3.30
N ARG A 113 3.68 -21.21 -3.24
CA ARG A 113 2.86 -22.34 -2.76
C ARG A 113 2.96 -23.55 -3.69
N CYS A 114 2.94 -23.32 -5.01
CA CYS A 114 3.11 -24.38 -6.00
C CYS A 114 4.46 -25.10 -5.85
N LEU A 115 5.53 -24.36 -5.55
CA LEU A 115 6.87 -24.89 -5.31
C LEU A 115 7.05 -25.51 -3.90
N GLY A 116 5.99 -25.54 -3.08
CA GLY A 116 6.01 -26.14 -1.75
C GLY A 116 6.54 -25.24 -0.63
N ILE A 117 6.76 -23.94 -0.88
CA ILE A 117 7.16 -22.98 0.17
C ILE A 117 5.88 -22.41 0.80
N PRO A 118 5.64 -22.59 2.11
CA PRO A 118 4.48 -22.01 2.76
C PRO A 118 4.53 -20.49 2.66
N CYS A 119 3.49 -19.90 2.07
CA CYS A 119 3.48 -18.48 1.71
C CYS A 119 2.13 -17.83 2.00
N ARG A 120 2.15 -16.58 2.47
CA ARG A 120 0.96 -15.75 2.70
C ARG A 120 1.14 -14.35 2.14
N VAL A 121 0.05 -13.76 1.67
CA VAL A 121 0.01 -12.36 1.22
C VAL A 121 -0.21 -11.45 2.43
N VAL A 122 0.55 -10.36 2.52
CA VAL A 122 0.47 -9.38 3.62
C VAL A 122 0.18 -8.01 3.05
N THR A 123 -0.71 -7.27 3.71
CA THR A 123 -1.06 -5.88 3.36
C THR A 123 -0.66 -4.94 4.49
N ASN A 124 0.10 -3.91 4.13
CA ASN A 124 0.53 -2.85 5.02
C ASN A 124 -0.20 -1.55 4.69
N PHE A 125 -0.95 -1.01 5.64
CA PHE A 125 -1.69 0.25 5.45
C PHE A 125 -0.82 1.44 5.84
N GLN A 126 -0.99 2.57 5.15
CA GLN A 126 -0.15 3.76 5.34
C GLN A 126 1.35 3.42 5.13
N SER A 127 1.64 2.63 4.09
CA SER A 127 2.97 2.13 3.81
C SER A 127 3.87 3.26 3.31
N ALA A 128 4.92 3.55 4.08
CA ALA A 128 5.95 4.50 3.68
C ALA A 128 6.70 3.97 2.44
N HIS A 129 6.63 4.73 1.35
CA HIS A 129 7.50 4.57 0.20
C HIS A 129 8.46 5.75 0.19
N ASP A 130 9.63 5.52 0.75
CA ASP A 130 10.72 6.48 0.83
C ASP A 130 11.78 6.16 -0.23
N THR A 131 12.39 7.19 -0.81
CA THR A 131 13.41 7.09 -1.86
C THR A 131 14.79 7.60 -1.42
N ASP A 132 14.90 8.27 -0.27
CA ASP A 132 16.16 8.85 0.21
C ASP A 132 16.78 8.12 1.43
N LYS A 133 16.14 7.04 1.90
CA LYS A 133 16.52 6.22 3.05
C LYS A 133 16.42 6.95 4.38
N SER A 134 15.71 8.06 4.45
CA SER A 134 15.37 8.73 5.70
C SER A 134 14.23 8.00 6.42
N LEU A 135 14.09 8.24 7.73
CA LEU A 135 12.94 7.73 8.50
C LEU A 135 11.77 8.75 8.51
N THR A 136 11.79 9.73 7.61
CA THR A 136 10.88 10.88 7.56
C THR A 136 10.27 11.00 6.18
N ILE A 137 8.97 11.28 6.10
CA ILE A 137 8.30 11.62 4.83
C ILE A 137 7.76 13.03 4.98
N ASP A 138 8.26 13.93 4.14
CA ASP A 138 7.83 15.32 4.10
C ASP A 138 6.69 15.50 3.10
N LYS A 139 5.58 16.10 3.57
CA LYS A 139 4.43 16.45 2.72
C LYS A 139 4.37 17.96 2.54
N TYR A 140 4.35 18.39 1.29
CA TYR A 140 4.22 19.80 0.93
C TYR A 140 2.82 20.09 0.38
N CYS A 141 2.11 21.02 1.02
CA CYS A 141 0.85 21.57 0.54
C CYS A 141 1.07 23.03 0.11
N SER A 142 0.35 23.50 -0.92
CA SER A 142 0.33 24.92 -1.23
C SER A 142 -0.48 25.72 -0.23
N ASP A 143 -0.38 27.04 -0.37
CA ASP A 143 -1.23 28.02 0.29
C ASP A 143 -2.74 27.84 0.00
N ASP A 144 -3.11 26.97 -0.94
CA ASP A 144 -4.51 26.64 -1.24
C ASP A 144 -4.96 25.31 -0.59
N GLY A 145 -4.10 24.66 0.20
CA GLY A 145 -4.37 23.36 0.82
C GLY A 145 -4.29 22.18 -0.16
N VAL A 146 -3.74 22.41 -1.36
CA VAL A 146 -3.58 21.41 -2.41
C VAL A 146 -2.19 20.78 -2.28
N GLN A 147 -2.10 19.45 -2.41
CA GLN A 147 -0.80 18.80 -2.53
C GLN A 147 -0.19 19.15 -3.90
N THR A 148 0.87 19.96 -3.92
CA THR A 148 1.39 20.59 -5.16
C THR A 148 2.65 19.98 -5.72
N LYS A 149 3.45 19.28 -4.91
CA LYS A 149 4.66 18.60 -5.38
C LYS A 149 4.43 17.11 -5.48
N GLN A 150 4.74 16.54 -6.64
CA GLN A 150 5.10 15.13 -6.74
C GLN A 150 6.43 14.98 -6.01
N SER A 151 6.37 14.58 -4.73
CA SER A 151 7.56 14.02 -4.08
C SER A 151 7.78 12.62 -4.63
N HIS A 152 9.04 12.20 -4.72
CA HIS A 152 9.37 10.79 -4.95
C HIS A 152 8.95 9.93 -3.75
N ASP A 153 8.87 10.54 -2.57
CA ASP A 153 8.39 9.92 -1.35
C ASP A 153 6.88 10.06 -1.24
N SER A 154 6.22 8.97 -0.89
CA SER A 154 4.78 8.95 -0.71
C SER A 154 4.38 7.93 0.34
N VAL A 155 3.30 8.21 1.05
CA VAL A 155 2.67 7.20 1.91
C VAL A 155 1.57 6.55 1.08
N TRP A 156 1.78 5.30 0.69
CA TRP A 156 0.79 4.53 -0.02
C TRP A 156 -0.34 4.18 0.96
N ASN A 157 -1.59 4.32 0.53
CA ASN A 157 -2.77 3.92 1.32
C ASN A 157 -2.62 2.48 1.79
N PHE A 158 -2.14 1.62 0.90
CA PHE A 158 -1.68 0.28 1.22
C PHE A 158 -0.57 -0.17 0.28
N HIS A 159 0.24 -1.10 0.76
CA HIS A 159 1.20 -1.85 -0.04
C HIS A 159 1.09 -3.34 0.27
N VAL A 160 1.38 -4.20 -0.71
CA VAL A 160 1.17 -5.64 -0.60
C VAL A 160 2.44 -6.37 -1.00
N TRP A 161 2.86 -7.32 -0.16
CA TRP A 161 3.98 -8.23 -0.41
C TRP A 161 3.61 -9.66 0.03
N VAL A 162 4.59 -10.57 0.03
CA VAL A 162 4.40 -11.93 0.55
C VAL A 162 5.37 -12.24 1.68
N GLU A 163 4.98 -13.15 2.55
CA GLU A 163 5.88 -13.78 3.50
C GLU A 163 6.03 -15.26 3.17
N GLY A 164 7.27 -15.74 3.08
CA GLY A 164 7.60 -17.16 2.94
C GLY A 164 8.10 -17.73 4.26
N TRP A 165 7.63 -18.91 4.67
CA TRP A 165 8.11 -19.59 5.87
C TRP A 165 9.30 -20.47 5.54
N MET A 166 10.48 -20.14 6.08
CA MET A 166 11.70 -20.91 5.87
C MET A 166 12.69 -20.73 7.04
N LYS A 167 13.67 -21.62 7.12
CA LYS A 167 14.84 -21.41 7.98
C LYS A 167 15.81 -20.43 7.34
N HIS A 168 16.57 -19.71 8.16
CA HIS A 168 17.56 -18.75 7.68
C HIS A 168 18.99 -19.07 8.20
N PRO A 169 19.57 -20.22 7.83
CA PRO A 169 20.83 -20.71 8.42
C PRO A 169 22.04 -19.80 8.14
N ASP A 170 21.99 -18.95 7.11
CA ASP A 170 23.06 -18.04 6.74
C ASP A 170 23.23 -16.86 7.71
N LEU A 171 22.28 -16.65 8.65
CA LEU A 171 22.36 -15.60 9.66
C LEU A 171 22.95 -16.15 10.95
N ALA A 172 24.00 -15.50 11.46
CA ALA A 172 24.94 -15.99 12.47
C ALA A 172 24.41 -16.19 13.90
N ALA A 173 23.08 -16.29 14.11
CA ALA A 173 22.47 -16.34 15.44
C ALA A 173 21.50 -17.53 15.62
N GLY A 174 21.90 -18.74 15.22
CA GLY A 174 21.06 -19.94 15.38
C GLY A 174 19.69 -19.83 14.69
N SER A 175 18.66 -20.49 15.22
CA SER A 175 17.29 -20.44 14.69
C SER A 175 16.53 -19.14 15.02
N THR A 176 17.24 -18.08 15.43
CA THR A 176 16.63 -16.82 15.91
C THR A 176 15.78 -16.17 14.83
N TYR A 177 16.24 -16.21 13.57
CA TYR A 177 15.60 -15.59 12.41
C TYR A 177 14.86 -16.58 11.51
N ASP A 178 14.64 -17.82 11.97
CA ASP A 178 13.77 -18.77 11.29
C ASP A 178 12.31 -18.29 11.33
N GLY A 179 11.52 -18.73 10.35
CA GLY A 179 10.08 -18.45 10.29
C GLY A 179 9.72 -17.57 9.09
N TRP A 180 8.85 -16.59 9.30
CA TRP A 180 8.37 -15.70 8.23
C TRP A 180 9.45 -14.74 7.75
N GLN A 181 9.67 -14.76 6.43
CA GLN A 181 10.57 -13.88 5.73
C GLN A 181 9.78 -13.02 4.74
N VAL A 182 9.94 -11.70 4.79
CA VAL A 182 9.35 -10.75 3.84
C VAL A 182 10.04 -10.90 2.50
N LEU A 183 9.25 -11.11 1.43
CA LEU A 183 9.67 -10.98 0.05
C LEU A 183 8.73 -10.03 -0.68
N ASP A 184 9.31 -9.03 -1.35
CA ASP A 184 8.52 -8.06 -2.09
C ASP A 184 8.83 -8.14 -3.59
N PRO A 185 7.87 -8.62 -4.40
CA PRO A 185 8.03 -8.71 -5.85
C PRO A 185 7.82 -7.37 -6.56
N THR A 186 7.44 -6.29 -5.86
CA THR A 186 7.17 -4.99 -6.47
C THR A 186 8.49 -4.27 -6.80
N PRO A 187 8.74 -3.88 -8.05
CA PRO A 187 10.01 -3.26 -8.46
C PRO A 187 10.08 -1.81 -7.95
N GLN A 188 10.59 -1.63 -6.74
CA GLN A 188 10.75 -0.31 -6.11
C GLN A 188 12.22 0.04 -5.91
N GLU A 189 13.01 -0.87 -5.32
CA GLU A 189 14.45 -0.72 -5.15
C GLU A 189 15.21 -1.88 -5.77
N LYS A 190 16.44 -1.63 -6.20
CA LYS A 190 17.35 -2.67 -6.70
C LYS A 190 18.18 -3.24 -5.57
N SER A 191 18.09 -4.53 -5.33
CA SER A 191 19.04 -5.27 -4.49
C SER A 191 20.11 -5.92 -5.36
N THR A 192 21.38 -5.59 -5.14
CA THR A 192 22.51 -6.09 -5.96
C THR A 192 22.34 -5.86 -7.48
N GLY A 193 21.68 -4.76 -7.87
CA GLY A 193 21.45 -4.40 -9.28
C GLY A 193 20.19 -5.00 -9.92
N VAL A 194 19.47 -5.88 -9.23
CA VAL A 194 18.23 -6.54 -9.69
C VAL A 194 17.03 -6.02 -8.89
N TYR A 195 15.88 -5.85 -9.52
CA TYR A 195 14.64 -5.50 -8.82
C TYR A 195 14.08 -6.71 -8.07
N CYS A 196 14.61 -6.94 -6.87
CA CYS A 196 14.10 -7.91 -5.92
C CYS A 196 14.32 -7.41 -4.49
N CYS A 197 13.47 -7.84 -3.57
CA CYS A 197 13.54 -7.47 -2.17
C CYS A 197 13.26 -8.70 -1.29
N GLY A 198 14.15 -8.93 -0.33
CA GLY A 198 14.10 -10.08 0.57
C GLY A 198 14.81 -11.33 0.02
N PRO A 199 14.71 -12.47 0.71
CA PRO A 199 13.97 -12.68 1.97
C PRO A 199 14.60 -11.97 3.17
N CYS A 200 13.80 -11.16 3.88
CA CYS A 200 14.18 -10.47 5.12
C CYS A 200 13.39 -11.02 6.31
N PRO A 201 14.02 -11.42 7.44
CA PRO A 201 13.27 -11.94 8.58
C PRO A 201 12.33 -10.89 9.19
N VAL A 202 11.05 -11.24 9.36
CA VAL A 202 10.07 -10.37 10.05
C VAL A 202 10.52 -10.03 11.47
N LYS A 203 11.21 -10.97 12.14
CA LYS A 203 11.78 -10.73 13.46
C LYS A 203 12.92 -9.70 13.45
N ALA A 204 13.77 -9.72 12.42
CA ALA A 204 14.82 -8.72 12.28
C ALA A 204 14.23 -7.32 12.09
N ILE A 205 13.10 -7.23 11.37
CA ILE A 205 12.34 -6.00 11.24
C ILE A 205 11.79 -5.56 12.61
N LEU A 206 11.14 -6.46 13.34
CA LEU A 206 10.61 -6.17 14.68
C LEU A 206 11.68 -5.66 15.65
N GLU A 207 12.88 -6.25 15.62
CA GLU A 207 13.99 -5.91 16.51
C GLU A 207 14.85 -4.74 16.00
N GLY A 208 14.58 -4.25 14.78
CA GLY A 208 15.33 -3.14 14.17
C GLY A 208 16.73 -3.51 13.68
N HIS A 209 17.00 -4.78 13.42
CA HIS A 209 18.29 -5.29 12.95
C HIS A 209 18.44 -5.12 11.42
N THR A 210 18.92 -3.95 10.99
CA THR A 210 18.93 -3.55 9.57
C THR A 210 20.13 -4.02 8.75
N ASP A 211 21.22 -4.43 9.40
CA ASP A 211 22.46 -4.80 8.71
C ASP A 211 22.49 -6.28 8.26
N LEU A 212 21.39 -7.00 8.48
CA LEU A 212 21.27 -8.40 8.10
C LEU A 212 20.93 -8.55 6.62
N LYS A 213 21.46 -9.62 6.02
CA LYS A 213 21.06 -10.06 4.69
C LYS A 213 19.70 -10.78 4.78
N TYR A 214 18.80 -10.68 3.80
CA TYR A 214 18.83 -9.77 2.65
C TYR A 214 17.94 -8.55 2.91
N ASP A 215 18.35 -7.37 2.42
CA ASP A 215 17.50 -6.16 2.32
C ASP A 215 16.87 -5.66 3.65
N GLY A 216 17.52 -5.91 4.79
CA GLY A 216 17.02 -5.54 6.13
C GLY A 216 16.69 -4.04 6.31
N ARG A 217 17.39 -3.15 5.60
CA ARG A 217 17.06 -1.71 5.55
C ARG A 217 15.76 -1.42 4.79
N SER A 218 15.60 -1.98 3.60
CA SER A 218 14.42 -1.77 2.74
C SER A 218 13.14 -2.39 3.32
N GLY A 219 13.25 -3.55 4.00
CA GLY A 219 12.13 -4.17 4.72
C GLY A 219 11.67 -3.38 5.95
N LEU A 220 12.62 -2.90 6.77
CA LEU A 220 12.30 -2.14 7.99
C LEU A 220 11.69 -0.76 7.72
N GLN A 221 12.15 -0.05 6.68
CA GLN A 221 11.64 1.29 6.36
C GLN A 221 10.14 1.31 6.05
N ARG A 222 9.61 0.22 5.47
CA ARG A 222 8.17 0.08 5.16
C ARG A 222 7.33 -0.25 6.39
N GLU A 223 7.88 -1.03 7.32
CA GLU A 223 7.12 -1.60 8.44
C GLU A 223 7.26 -0.80 9.76
N ARG A 224 8.38 -0.11 10.03
CA ARG A 224 8.65 0.47 11.35
C ARG A 224 7.68 1.58 11.79
N ARG A 225 7.32 2.51 10.91
CA ARG A 225 6.31 3.54 11.24
C ARG A 225 4.92 2.94 11.40
N VAL A 226 4.57 1.94 10.58
CA VAL A 226 3.27 1.28 10.69
C VAL A 226 3.18 0.43 11.95
N PHE A 227 4.28 -0.19 12.38
CA PHE A 227 4.38 -0.88 13.65
C PHE A 227 4.29 0.09 14.84
N GLU A 228 5.03 1.20 14.86
CA GLU A 228 4.93 2.21 15.92
C GLU A 228 3.51 2.82 15.98
N GLU A 229 2.88 3.05 14.83
CA GLU A 229 1.49 3.50 14.70
C GLU A 229 0.51 2.44 15.22
N ALA A 230 0.69 1.16 14.85
CA ALA A 230 -0.14 0.02 15.25
C ALA A 230 -0.01 -0.31 16.74
N VAL A 231 1.19 -0.24 17.32
CA VAL A 231 1.44 -0.37 18.76
C VAL A 231 0.77 0.77 19.53
N ARG A 232 0.87 2.01 19.03
CA ARG A 232 0.20 3.17 19.63
C ARG A 232 -1.33 3.08 19.53
N ARG A 233 -1.89 2.50 18.46
CA ARG A 233 -3.35 2.25 18.33
C ARG A 233 -3.82 1.04 19.14
N GLY A 234 -3.01 -0.02 19.24
CA GLY A 234 -3.30 -1.25 20.00
C GLY A 234 -3.34 -1.04 21.52
N ASN A 235 -2.59 -0.06 22.04
CA ASN A 235 -2.64 0.35 23.45
C ASN A 235 -3.96 1.05 23.87
N ARG A 236 -4.95 1.20 22.97
CA ARG A 236 -6.30 1.71 23.29
C ARG A 236 -7.34 0.60 23.52
N THR A 237 -6.99 -0.67 23.34
CA THR A 237 -7.87 -1.81 23.61
C THR A 237 -7.22 -2.71 24.68
N PRO A 238 -7.87 -2.94 25.84
CA PRO A 238 -7.28 -3.77 26.88
C PRO A 238 -7.54 -5.25 26.57
N PHE A 239 -6.56 -5.92 25.95
CA PHE A 239 -6.38 -7.36 26.12
C PHE A 239 -4.88 -7.70 26.22
N CYS A 240 -4.59 -8.66 27.09
CA CYS A 240 -3.39 -8.82 27.90
C CYS A 240 -2.03 -9.01 27.17
N GLY A 241 -0.97 -8.53 27.83
CA GLY A 241 0.42 -8.97 27.64
C GLY A 241 1.38 -7.84 27.29
N GLY A 242 1.85 -7.11 28.30
CA GLY A 242 2.65 -5.90 28.12
C GLY A 242 4.10 -6.12 27.66
N ALA A 243 4.60 -5.14 26.91
CA ALA A 243 5.98 -4.71 26.92
C ALA A 243 5.98 -3.17 26.89
N ILE A 244 6.40 -2.54 27.98
CA ILE A 244 6.58 -1.09 28.08
C ILE A 244 7.97 -0.79 27.51
N LEU A 245 8.04 -0.17 26.33
CA LEU A 245 9.29 0.38 25.82
C LEU A 245 9.63 1.68 26.58
N PRO A 246 10.92 1.94 26.87
CA PRO A 246 11.34 3.21 27.46
C PRO A 246 11.11 4.36 26.46
N PRO A 247 10.78 5.57 26.94
CA PRO A 247 10.49 6.69 26.07
C PRO A 247 11.74 7.08 25.27
N THR A 248 11.64 7.02 23.95
CA THR A 248 12.63 7.58 23.04
C THR A 248 12.61 9.10 23.21
N GLN A 249 13.73 9.67 23.64
CA GLN A 249 13.89 11.12 23.78
C GLN A 249 13.79 11.76 22.39
N THR A 250 12.62 12.31 22.07
CA THR A 250 12.43 13.20 20.93
C THR A 250 12.98 14.58 21.31
N PRO A 251 13.68 15.31 20.42
CA PRO A 251 14.06 16.68 20.69
C PRO A 251 12.80 17.49 21.03
N THR A 252 12.84 18.19 22.15
CA THR A 252 11.77 19.05 22.66
C THR A 252 11.56 20.23 21.70
N GLN A 253 10.84 20.02 20.61
CA GLN A 253 10.06 21.10 20.01
C GLN A 253 8.85 21.29 20.91
N THR A 254 8.75 22.45 21.55
CA THR A 254 7.55 22.90 22.27
C THR A 254 6.38 22.88 21.29
N THR A 255 5.70 21.74 21.21
CA THR A 255 4.51 21.58 20.39
C THR A 255 3.39 22.25 21.17
N GLN A 256 3.22 23.56 20.97
CA GLN A 256 2.05 24.26 21.50
C GLN A 256 0.81 23.54 20.97
N THR A 257 -0.11 23.13 21.86
CA THR A 257 -1.37 22.55 21.44
C THR A 257 -2.10 23.51 20.52
N PRO A 258 -2.58 23.06 19.34
CA PRO A 258 -3.23 23.97 18.39
C PRO A 258 -4.47 24.59 19.04
N GLU A 259 -4.55 25.92 18.94
CA GLU A 259 -5.62 26.71 19.57
C GLU A 259 -6.99 26.50 18.88
N VAL A 260 -6.98 26.00 17.65
CA VAL A 260 -8.17 25.53 16.94
C VAL A 260 -7.96 24.08 16.51
N LYS A 261 -8.87 23.19 16.93
CA LYS A 261 -8.90 21.78 16.55
C LYS A 261 -9.82 21.60 15.35
N LEU A 262 -9.34 20.85 14.36
CA LEU A 262 -10.07 20.53 13.14
C LEU A 262 -10.25 19.01 13.03
N GLN A 263 -11.40 18.56 12.54
CA GLN A 263 -11.61 17.14 12.24
C GLN A 263 -12.59 16.98 11.07
N ILE A 264 -12.24 16.18 10.07
CA ILE A 264 -13.14 15.81 8.97
C ILE A 264 -13.74 14.44 9.29
N THR A 265 -15.05 14.30 9.12
CA THR A 265 -15.77 13.05 9.40
C THR A 265 -16.80 12.76 8.32
N GLN A 266 -17.05 11.47 8.03
CA GLN A 266 -18.14 11.04 7.17
C GLN A 266 -19.48 11.16 7.92
N THR A 267 -20.51 11.69 7.24
CA THR A 267 -21.87 11.78 7.80
C THR A 267 -22.69 10.55 7.43
N SER A 268 -22.43 9.98 6.24
CA SER A 268 -22.99 8.71 5.79
C SER A 268 -21.89 7.86 5.15
N MET A 269 -22.17 6.56 4.94
CA MET A 269 -21.21 5.67 4.26
C MET A 269 -20.91 6.18 2.84
N PRO A 270 -19.64 6.43 2.50
CA PRO A 270 -19.27 6.94 1.19
C PRO A 270 -19.35 5.81 0.17
N ILE A 271 -20.39 5.82 -0.67
CA ILE A 271 -20.63 4.80 -1.70
C ILE A 271 -20.29 5.39 -3.07
N ASN A 272 -19.47 4.69 -3.85
CA ASN A 272 -19.19 5.06 -5.23
C ASN A 272 -20.48 4.98 -6.06
N GLY A 273 -20.83 6.05 -6.77
CA GLY A 273 -22.10 6.17 -7.49
C GLY A 273 -23.15 7.05 -6.80
N ARG A 274 -22.85 7.68 -5.67
CA ARG A 274 -23.76 8.59 -4.94
C ARG A 274 -23.10 9.91 -4.58
N ASP A 275 -23.89 10.94 -4.28
CA ASP A 275 -23.36 12.14 -3.65
C ASP A 275 -22.70 11.78 -2.31
N LEU A 276 -21.54 12.37 -2.03
CA LEU A 276 -20.80 12.14 -0.79
C LEU A 276 -21.16 13.23 0.23
N GLU A 277 -21.40 12.81 1.46
CA GLU A 277 -21.79 13.69 2.57
C GLU A 277 -20.84 13.50 3.76
N MET A 278 -20.12 14.58 4.07
CA MET A 278 -19.12 14.66 5.13
C MET A 278 -19.30 15.96 5.92
N SER A 279 -18.53 16.13 6.99
CA SER A 279 -18.52 17.35 7.79
C SER A 279 -17.12 17.67 8.31
N LEU A 280 -16.74 18.95 8.23
CA LEU A 280 -15.60 19.51 8.95
C LEU A 280 -16.11 20.09 10.28
N SER A 281 -15.58 19.62 11.40
CA SER A 281 -15.74 20.28 12.70
C SER A 281 -14.56 21.20 13.00
N LEU A 282 -14.90 22.39 13.53
CA LEU A 282 -13.95 23.38 14.02
C LEU A 282 -14.26 23.63 15.49
N ARG A 283 -13.27 23.48 16.36
CA ARG A 283 -13.41 23.76 17.79
C ARG A 283 -12.29 24.69 18.25
N SER A 284 -12.69 25.86 18.76
CA SER A 284 -11.77 26.84 19.31
C SER A 284 -11.50 26.56 20.78
N GLU A 285 -10.24 26.61 21.20
CA GLU A 285 -9.84 26.67 22.62
C GLU A 285 -9.68 28.12 23.10
N HIS A 286 -9.90 29.11 22.23
CA HIS A 286 -9.86 30.52 22.59
C HIS A 286 -11.00 30.92 23.53
N VAL A 287 -10.71 31.96 24.32
CA VAL A 287 -11.69 32.67 25.15
C VAL A 287 -12.40 33.80 24.40
N THR A 288 -11.91 34.18 23.22
CA THR A 288 -12.50 35.23 22.36
C THR A 288 -12.99 34.65 21.02
N PRO A 289 -14.04 35.22 20.40
CA PRO A 289 -14.49 34.81 19.07
C PRO A 289 -13.38 35.01 18.02
N ARG A 290 -13.29 34.10 17.06
CA ARG A 290 -12.33 34.15 15.95
C ARG A 290 -13.04 34.21 14.61
N GLU A 291 -12.54 35.05 13.72
CA GLU A 291 -13.00 35.13 12.34
C GLU A 291 -12.06 34.29 11.47
N LEU A 292 -12.55 33.17 10.98
CA LEU A 292 -11.76 32.18 10.25
C LEU A 292 -12.15 32.18 8.77
N SER A 293 -11.16 32.04 7.90
CA SER A 293 -11.34 31.73 6.48
C SER A 293 -11.04 30.26 6.26
N VAL A 294 -12.02 29.48 5.79
CA VAL A 294 -11.92 28.04 5.57
C VAL A 294 -11.86 27.77 4.07
N ARG A 295 -10.86 27.03 3.63
CA ARG A 295 -10.71 26.50 2.27
C ARG A 295 -10.78 24.99 2.32
N LEU A 296 -11.72 24.42 1.58
CA LEU A 296 -11.91 22.98 1.44
C LEU A 296 -11.54 22.56 0.03
N VAL A 297 -10.80 21.45 -0.10
CA VAL A 297 -10.44 20.86 -1.39
C VAL A 297 -10.59 19.36 -1.30
N ALA A 298 -11.15 18.75 -2.35
CA ALA A 298 -11.14 17.30 -2.53
C ALA A 298 -10.30 16.92 -3.75
N GLN A 299 -9.38 15.99 -3.57
CA GLN A 299 -8.52 15.44 -4.62
C GLN A 299 -8.77 13.94 -4.77
N ALA A 300 -8.90 13.48 -6.02
CA ALA A 300 -8.85 12.05 -6.32
C ALA A 300 -7.42 11.55 -6.13
N MET A 301 -7.26 10.48 -5.37
CA MET A 301 -5.98 9.94 -4.96
C MET A 301 -5.79 8.53 -5.51
N ARG A 302 -4.60 8.30 -6.04
CA ARG A 302 -4.12 6.95 -6.33
C ARG A 302 -3.86 6.24 -5.01
N TYR A 303 -3.94 4.91 -5.02
CA TYR A 303 -3.62 4.13 -3.82
C TYR A 303 -2.16 4.32 -3.34
N THR A 304 -1.28 4.82 -4.22
CA THR A 304 0.10 5.18 -3.88
C THR A 304 0.22 6.50 -3.09
N GLY A 305 -0.89 7.14 -2.73
CA GLY A 305 -0.90 8.42 -2.00
C GLY A 305 -0.57 9.64 -2.86
N VAL A 306 -0.50 9.47 -4.19
CA VAL A 306 -0.26 10.55 -5.15
C VAL A 306 -1.60 11.12 -5.61
N ALA A 307 -1.74 12.45 -5.52
CA ALA A 307 -2.91 13.15 -6.04
C ALA A 307 -2.93 13.07 -7.57
N ASP A 308 -4.08 12.69 -8.12
CA ASP A 308 -4.32 12.61 -9.56
C ASP A 308 -4.92 13.92 -10.08
N SER A 309 -6.00 14.40 -9.44
CA SER A 309 -6.66 15.65 -9.81
C SER A 309 -7.53 16.19 -8.68
N GLN A 310 -7.74 17.51 -8.67
CA GLN A 310 -8.76 18.13 -7.84
C GLN A 310 -10.14 17.91 -8.47
N VAL A 311 -11.08 17.38 -7.69
CA VAL A 311 -12.45 17.08 -8.15
C VAL A 311 -13.49 18.05 -7.59
N TRP A 312 -13.19 18.69 -6.46
CA TRP A 312 -14.12 19.62 -5.80
C TRP A 312 -13.36 20.60 -4.91
N SER A 313 -13.92 21.78 -4.69
CA SER A 313 -13.42 22.76 -3.73
C SER A 313 -14.53 23.70 -3.29
N ASP A 314 -14.42 24.21 -2.07
CA ASP A 314 -15.32 25.21 -1.53
C ASP A 314 -14.57 26.13 -0.56
N SER A 315 -15.17 27.26 -0.20
CA SER A 315 -14.61 28.17 0.78
C SER A 315 -15.69 28.95 1.51
N GLU A 316 -15.53 29.08 2.82
CA GLU A 316 -16.49 29.75 3.70
C GLU A 316 -15.76 30.58 4.76
N ASN A 317 -16.38 31.68 5.18
CA ASN A 317 -15.92 32.47 6.31
C ASN A 317 -16.77 32.16 7.53
N VAL A 318 -16.13 31.78 8.64
CA VAL A 318 -16.81 31.35 9.85
C VAL A 318 -16.39 32.21 11.04
N ARG A 319 -17.39 32.73 11.77
CA ARG A 319 -17.18 33.32 13.08
C ARG A 319 -17.31 32.25 14.16
N LEU A 320 -16.18 31.70 14.59
CA LEU A 320 -16.13 30.65 15.60
C LEU A 320 -16.20 31.25 17.01
N GLN A 321 -17.21 30.85 17.77
CA GLN A 321 -17.40 31.32 19.15
C GLN A 321 -16.41 30.62 20.12
N PRO A 322 -16.08 31.26 21.27
CA PRO A 322 -15.21 30.69 22.29
C PRO A 322 -15.69 29.31 22.75
N ARG A 323 -14.78 28.33 22.79
CA ARG A 323 -15.04 26.98 23.31
C ARG A 323 -16.22 26.24 22.67
N GLN A 324 -16.69 26.71 21.51
CA GLN A 324 -17.80 26.10 20.77
C GLN A 324 -17.26 25.26 19.60
N GLU A 325 -18.01 24.22 19.26
CA GLU A 325 -17.83 23.46 18.02
C GLU A 325 -18.76 24.01 16.94
N HIS A 326 -18.21 24.30 15.76
CA HIS A 326 -18.96 24.65 14.56
C HIS A 326 -18.74 23.56 13.51
N LYS A 327 -19.79 23.18 12.77
CA LYS A 327 -19.72 22.13 11.76
C LYS A 327 -20.10 22.69 10.40
N ILE A 328 -19.20 22.49 9.44
CA ILE A 328 -19.42 22.84 8.04
C ILE A 328 -19.80 21.57 7.28
N PRO A 329 -20.97 21.51 6.63
CA PRO A 329 -21.35 20.37 5.79
C PRO A 329 -20.55 20.36 4.50
N ILE A 330 -20.09 19.17 4.09
CA ILE A 330 -19.34 18.94 2.86
C ILE A 330 -20.17 18.03 1.98
N ARG A 331 -20.62 18.54 0.83
CA ARG A 331 -21.37 17.77 -0.16
C ARG A 331 -20.64 17.74 -1.49
N ILE A 332 -20.22 16.56 -1.92
CA ILE A 332 -19.52 16.36 -3.19
C ILE A 332 -20.45 15.56 -4.13
N PRO A 333 -21.04 16.21 -5.15
CA PRO A 333 -21.92 15.52 -6.09
C PRO A 333 -21.21 14.42 -6.89
N TYR A 334 -21.92 13.33 -7.20
CA TYR A 334 -21.34 12.18 -7.94
C TYR A 334 -20.66 12.60 -9.26
N TYR A 335 -21.32 13.47 -10.03
CA TYR A 335 -20.82 13.87 -11.35
C TYR A 335 -19.45 14.57 -11.29
N MET A 336 -19.09 15.19 -10.15
CA MET A 336 -17.81 15.88 -9.98
C MET A 336 -16.62 14.92 -9.88
N TYR A 337 -16.82 13.75 -9.26
CA TYR A 337 -15.74 12.81 -9.00
C TYR A 337 -15.80 11.52 -9.83
N SER A 338 -16.96 11.18 -10.38
CA SER A 338 -17.29 9.89 -11.03
C SER A 338 -16.22 9.38 -12.00
N THR A 339 -15.81 10.22 -12.96
CA THR A 339 -14.84 9.84 -14.01
C THR A 339 -13.44 9.58 -13.45
N LYS A 340 -13.06 10.30 -12.39
CA LYS A 340 -11.75 10.15 -11.74
C LYS A 340 -11.69 8.92 -10.84
N MET A 341 -12.80 8.56 -10.21
CA MET A 341 -12.85 7.38 -9.34
C MET A 341 -12.89 6.04 -10.10
N LEU A 342 -12.86 6.04 -11.42
CA LEU A 342 -12.61 4.83 -12.22
C LEU A 342 -11.15 4.35 -12.09
N ASP A 343 -10.21 5.29 -11.98
CA ASP A 343 -8.77 5.04 -11.99
C ASP A 343 -8.10 5.31 -10.63
N ASN A 344 -8.87 5.76 -9.64
CA ASN A 344 -8.41 6.18 -8.32
C ASN A 344 -9.16 5.45 -7.20
N ASN A 345 -8.50 5.30 -6.05
CA ASN A 345 -8.96 4.40 -4.99
C ASN A 345 -9.55 5.15 -3.78
N SER A 346 -9.17 6.41 -3.60
CA SER A 346 -9.67 7.25 -2.51
C SER A 346 -9.85 8.70 -2.93
N LEU A 347 -10.61 9.43 -2.12
CA LEU A 347 -10.71 10.87 -2.16
C LEU A 347 -10.05 11.44 -0.91
N LYS A 348 -9.09 12.36 -1.08
CA LYS A 348 -8.54 13.13 0.02
C LYS A 348 -9.27 14.44 0.13
N ILE A 349 -9.76 14.76 1.32
CA ILE A 349 -10.34 16.05 1.62
C ILE A 349 -9.40 16.79 2.56
N SER A 350 -9.00 17.97 2.14
CA SER A 350 -8.12 18.85 2.90
C SER A 350 -8.90 20.11 3.31
N ALA A 351 -8.69 20.54 4.54
CA ALA A 351 -9.20 21.81 5.07
C ALA A 351 -8.03 22.68 5.52
N LEU A 352 -7.90 23.85 4.91
CA LEU A 352 -6.96 24.89 5.32
C LEU A 352 -7.74 26.05 5.92
N VAL A 353 -7.47 26.36 7.19
CA VAL A 353 -8.18 27.39 7.96
C VAL A 353 -7.21 28.48 8.36
N ARG A 354 -7.50 29.73 8.03
CA ARG A 354 -6.67 30.90 8.38
C ARG A 354 -7.41 31.83 9.33
N ASP A 355 -6.72 32.29 10.38
CA ASP A 355 -7.24 33.33 11.26
C ASP A 355 -7.12 34.70 10.57
N LYS A 356 -8.26 35.39 10.34
CA LYS A 356 -8.26 36.71 9.70
C LYS A 356 -7.65 37.79 10.59
N GLN A 357 -7.70 37.60 11.91
CA GLN A 357 -7.14 38.53 12.88
C GLN A 357 -5.64 38.28 13.08
N ARG A 358 -5.17 37.05 12.81
CA ARG A 358 -3.75 36.64 12.88
C ARG A 358 -3.35 35.92 11.59
N PRO A 359 -3.04 36.64 10.51
CA PRO A 359 -2.79 36.04 9.19
C PRO A 359 -1.64 35.04 9.13
N GLY A 360 -0.70 35.08 10.10
CA GLY A 360 0.38 34.11 10.23
C GLY A 360 -0.03 32.78 10.86
N GLU A 361 -1.26 32.67 11.37
CA GLU A 361 -1.79 31.44 11.96
C GLU A 361 -2.71 30.71 10.99
N ALA A 362 -2.29 29.50 10.64
CA ALA A 362 -3.05 28.57 9.81
C ALA A 362 -3.16 27.22 10.52
N TYR A 363 -4.31 26.59 10.34
CA TYR A 363 -4.62 25.26 10.82
C TYR A 363 -4.96 24.40 9.62
N PHE A 364 -4.48 23.16 9.61
CA PHE A 364 -4.65 22.24 8.50
C PHE A 364 -5.08 20.87 9.01
N THR A 365 -6.00 20.24 8.29
CA THR A 365 -6.33 18.81 8.46
C THR A 365 -6.65 18.23 7.10
N ASP A 366 -6.34 16.96 6.91
CA ASP A 366 -6.77 16.17 5.77
C ASP A 366 -7.30 14.81 6.22
N GLU A 367 -8.19 14.22 5.42
CA GLU A 367 -8.68 12.86 5.62
C GLU A 367 -8.87 12.15 4.28
N ASP A 368 -8.51 10.86 4.23
CA ASP A 368 -8.64 10.00 3.06
C ASP A 368 -9.90 9.11 3.17
N PHE A 369 -10.77 9.18 2.17
CA PHE A 369 -12.02 8.43 2.09
C PHE A 369 -11.95 7.38 0.98
N VAL A 370 -12.03 6.10 1.34
CA VAL A 370 -12.17 4.99 0.38
C VAL A 370 -13.66 4.76 0.11
N LEU A 371 -14.08 4.93 -1.14
CA LEU A 371 -15.48 4.75 -1.53
C LEU A 371 -15.83 3.27 -1.61
N GLN A 372 -16.94 2.88 -1.00
CA GLN A 372 -17.44 1.51 -1.06
C GLN A 372 -18.06 1.25 -2.42
N SER A 373 -17.72 0.10 -3.02
CA SER A 373 -18.42 -0.40 -4.20
C SER A 373 -19.81 -0.92 -3.80
N PRO A 374 -20.82 -0.79 -4.67
CA PRO A 374 -22.10 -1.44 -4.47
C PRO A 374 -21.94 -2.95 -4.21
N LYS A 375 -22.77 -3.51 -3.33
CA LYS A 375 -22.70 -4.93 -2.99
C LYS A 375 -23.14 -5.80 -4.17
N LEU A 376 -22.27 -6.71 -4.60
CA LEU A 376 -22.62 -7.81 -5.51
C LEU A 376 -23.10 -9.02 -4.69
N THR A 377 -24.22 -9.61 -5.09
CA THR A 377 -24.75 -10.86 -4.47
C THR A 377 -24.74 -11.95 -5.51
N ILE A 378 -24.12 -13.10 -5.19
CA ILE A 378 -24.05 -14.28 -6.05
C ILE A 378 -24.85 -15.39 -5.38
N GLU A 379 -25.84 -15.92 -6.09
CA GLU A 379 -26.69 -17.03 -5.61
C GLU A 379 -26.47 -18.26 -6.48
N VAL A 380 -26.23 -19.40 -5.83
CA VAL A 380 -26.00 -20.68 -6.52
C VAL A 380 -27.19 -21.61 -6.24
N SER A 381 -27.80 -22.16 -7.28
CA SER A 381 -28.90 -23.12 -7.14
C SER A 381 -28.39 -24.46 -6.58
N GLN A 382 -29.17 -25.12 -5.71
CA GLN A 382 -28.79 -26.29 -4.90
C GLN A 382 -28.35 -27.56 -5.67
N ARG A 383 -28.38 -27.56 -7.00
CA ARG A 383 -28.16 -28.77 -7.81
C ARG A 383 -26.68 -29.16 -7.99
N LEU A 384 -25.73 -28.39 -7.47
CA LEU A 384 -24.29 -28.56 -7.71
C LEU A 384 -23.61 -29.69 -6.89
N TYR A 385 -24.28 -30.31 -5.92
CA TYR A 385 -23.63 -31.25 -4.98
C TYR A 385 -23.64 -32.74 -5.38
N ARG A 386 -24.09 -33.13 -6.59
CA ARG A 386 -24.28 -34.57 -6.92
C ARG A 386 -23.21 -35.25 -7.77
N GLU A 387 -22.15 -34.55 -8.19
CA GLU A 387 -21.16 -35.14 -9.13
C GLU A 387 -19.73 -35.29 -8.58
N ILE A 388 -19.47 -35.02 -7.30
CA ILE A 388 -18.12 -35.16 -6.72
C ILE A 388 -17.88 -36.55 -6.06
N ASP A 389 -18.92 -37.40 -5.94
CA ASP A 389 -18.83 -38.76 -5.35
C ASP A 389 -19.00 -39.90 -6.39
N ARG A 390 -18.39 -39.83 -7.57
CA ARG A 390 -18.36 -40.98 -8.51
C ARG A 390 -16.99 -41.32 -9.03
#